data_AF-A0AAU3WHT4-F1
#
_entry.id   AF-A0AAU3WHT4-F1
#
_cell.length_a   1.000
_cell.length_b   1.000
_cell.length_c   1.000
_cell.angle_alpha   90.00
_cell.angle_beta   90.00
_cell.angle_gamma   90.00
#
_symmetry.space_group_name_H-M   'P 1'
#
loop_
_entity.id
_entity.type
_entity.pdbx_description
1 polymer ?
#
loop_
_entity_poly.entity_id
_entity_poly.type
_entity_poly.pdbx_seq_one_letter_code
_entity_poly.pdbx_strand_id
1 'polypeptide(L)'
;MSAVVDELASGGVRMALPLLLASSGELLSERAGVLNLSVEGMMLTGAFAGAAGAYASGSAGIGVLTALGAGLLFAALQALLSVTLRADQIVTGITANALALGATTYGSRLLFGDDARQNALPGFDPLPVPGLHRIPVLGPALFEQPLLGYAALAVTAVLALALSRRTSWGLIVDAVGEDAGTADRCGLPVRTVRYATVLLTGATAALAGAQLALAEVHAFSDNITGGIGYLAVVAVIAGRWRAWPTLLACLVFGLAQSLQFAAPALGLHLSAPLLTTLPYVFALLAVSGLVGRSRAPSGLTTPFVRGS
;
A
#
# COMPACT_ATOMS: atom_id res chain seq x y z
N MET A 1 2.96 29.53 12.65
CA MET A 1 1.89 28.56 12.99
C MET A 1 1.15 28.07 11.75
N SER A 2 0.73 28.94 10.83
CA SER A 2 0.14 28.53 9.53
C SER A 2 1.06 27.60 8.72
N ALA A 3 2.33 27.96 8.52
CA ALA A 3 3.29 27.15 7.76
C ALA A 3 3.50 25.73 8.33
N VAL A 4 3.41 25.56 9.65
CA VAL A 4 3.52 24.24 10.29
C VAL A 4 2.28 23.40 10.03
N VAL A 5 1.10 24.02 10.08
CA VAL A 5 -0.17 23.34 9.77
C VAL A 5 -0.22 22.95 8.30
N ASP A 6 0.25 23.81 7.40
CA ASP A 6 0.35 23.53 5.97
C ASP A 6 1.33 22.36 5.71
N GLU A 7 2.50 22.33 6.37
CA GLU A 7 3.47 21.23 6.25
C GLU A 7 2.91 19.91 6.79
N LEU A 8 2.26 19.93 7.95
CA LEU A 8 1.64 18.74 8.53
C LEU A 8 0.53 18.19 7.63
N ALA A 9 -0.34 19.06 7.12
CA ALA A 9 -1.44 18.64 6.26
C ALA A 9 -0.94 18.11 4.91
N SER A 10 -0.06 18.87 4.24
CA SER A 10 0.45 18.50 2.91
C SER A 10 1.39 17.31 2.96
N GLY A 11 2.35 17.31 3.90
CA GLY A 11 3.22 16.17 4.17
C GLY A 11 2.43 14.95 4.62
N GLY A 12 1.41 15.13 5.46
CA GLY A 12 0.55 14.05 5.94
C GLY A 12 -0.20 13.34 4.82
N VAL A 13 -0.79 14.10 3.89
CA VAL A 13 -1.45 13.52 2.71
C VAL A 13 -0.43 12.84 1.81
N ARG A 14 0.71 13.48 1.51
CA ARG A 14 1.78 12.93 0.67
C ARG A 14 2.23 11.56 1.18
N MET A 15 2.58 11.48 2.47
CA MET A 15 3.00 10.24 3.15
C MET A 15 1.87 9.19 3.24
N ALA A 16 0.61 9.61 3.23
CA ALA A 16 -0.53 8.69 3.24
C ALA A 16 -0.79 8.03 1.88
N LEU A 17 -0.39 8.63 0.75
CA LEU A 17 -0.68 8.09 -0.59
C LEU A 17 -0.21 6.64 -0.81
N PRO A 18 1.05 6.26 -0.56
CA PRO A 18 1.49 4.88 -0.71
C PRO A 18 0.75 3.94 0.26
N LEU A 19 0.46 4.39 1.48
CA LEU A 19 -0.33 3.63 2.46
C LEU A 19 -1.78 3.40 1.98
N LEU A 20 -2.41 4.40 1.39
CA LEU A 20 -3.78 4.32 0.87
C LEU A 20 -3.87 3.31 -0.28
N LEU A 21 -2.88 3.30 -1.19
CA LEU A 21 -2.82 2.32 -2.27
C LEU A 21 -2.61 0.90 -1.74
N ALA A 22 -1.59 0.68 -0.92
CA ALA A 22 -1.27 -0.64 -0.38
C ALA A 22 -2.44 -1.19 0.47
N SER A 23 -2.99 -0.39 1.37
CA SER A 23 -4.09 -0.80 2.26
C SER A 23 -5.40 -1.03 1.52
N SER A 24 -5.67 -0.28 0.44
CA SER A 24 -6.88 -0.50 -0.37
C SER A 24 -6.86 -1.86 -1.04
N GLY A 25 -5.70 -2.30 -1.51
CA GLY A 25 -5.50 -3.66 -2.03
C GLY A 25 -5.57 -4.72 -0.94
N GLU A 26 -4.87 -4.50 0.18
CA GLU A 26 -4.84 -5.46 1.29
C GLU A 26 -6.23 -5.70 1.87
N LEU A 27 -7.03 -4.63 1.98
CA LEU A 27 -8.42 -4.71 2.42
C LEU A 27 -9.25 -5.65 1.54
N LEU A 28 -8.99 -5.70 0.22
CA LEU A 28 -9.71 -6.58 -0.70
C LEU A 28 -9.33 -8.05 -0.50
N SER A 29 -8.02 -8.34 -0.41
CA SER A 29 -7.55 -9.71 -0.21
C SER A 29 -8.03 -10.25 1.12
N GLU A 30 -7.91 -9.47 2.19
CA GLU A 30 -8.34 -9.90 3.53
C GLU A 30 -9.86 -10.11 3.59
N ARG A 31 -10.65 -9.21 3.00
CA ARG A 31 -12.12 -9.41 2.93
C ARG A 31 -12.53 -10.59 2.07
N ALA A 32 -11.69 -11.07 1.15
CA ALA A 32 -11.90 -12.33 0.42
C ALA A 32 -11.39 -13.57 1.19
N GLY A 33 -10.87 -13.39 2.41
CA GLY A 33 -10.33 -14.46 3.26
C GLY A 33 -8.87 -14.82 2.99
N VAL A 34 -8.11 -13.96 2.30
CA VAL A 34 -6.68 -14.16 2.02
C VAL A 34 -5.88 -13.03 2.64
N LEU A 35 -5.17 -13.32 3.74
CA LEU A 35 -4.17 -12.43 4.30
C LEU A 35 -2.97 -12.34 3.35
N ASN A 36 -2.58 -11.12 2.98
CA ASN A 36 -1.47 -10.91 2.06
C ASN A 36 -0.34 -10.13 2.74
N LEU A 37 0.30 -10.79 3.70
CA LEU A 37 1.47 -10.24 4.39
C LEU A 37 2.66 -9.97 3.46
N SER A 38 2.62 -10.49 2.21
CA SER A 38 3.63 -10.21 1.19
C SER A 38 3.51 -8.83 0.52
N VAL A 39 2.52 -8.02 0.92
CA VAL A 39 2.29 -6.66 0.39
C VAL A 39 3.54 -5.77 0.49
N GLU A 40 4.36 -5.91 1.54
CA GLU A 40 5.65 -5.22 1.67
C GLU A 40 6.61 -5.58 0.52
N GLY A 41 6.75 -6.87 0.22
CA GLY A 41 7.57 -7.36 -0.88
C GLY A 41 7.02 -6.97 -2.25
N MET A 42 5.70 -6.94 -2.42
CA MET A 42 5.06 -6.43 -3.65
C MET A 42 5.34 -4.95 -3.87
N MET A 43 5.26 -4.14 -2.82
CA MET A 43 5.62 -2.72 -2.86
C MET A 43 7.10 -2.56 -3.21
N LEU A 44 8.00 -3.27 -2.53
CA LEU A 44 9.44 -3.12 -2.72
C LEU A 44 9.88 -3.59 -4.11
N THR A 45 9.32 -4.70 -4.59
CA THR A 45 9.56 -5.22 -5.94
C THR A 45 9.02 -4.25 -6.99
N GLY A 46 7.85 -3.67 -6.78
CA GLY A 46 7.28 -2.64 -7.65
C GLY A 46 8.14 -1.37 -7.71
N ALA A 47 8.61 -0.89 -6.56
CA ALA A 47 9.51 0.27 -6.47
C ALA A 47 10.81 0.03 -7.24
N PHE A 48 11.44 -1.13 -7.04
CA PHE A 48 12.67 -1.50 -7.74
C PHE A 48 12.45 -1.66 -9.25
N ALA A 49 11.45 -2.44 -9.67
CA ALA A 49 11.16 -2.66 -11.08
C ALA A 49 10.75 -1.37 -11.80
N GLY A 50 10.04 -0.48 -11.09
CA GLY A 50 9.69 0.85 -11.60
C GLY A 50 10.90 1.74 -11.77
N ALA A 51 11.79 1.78 -10.77
CA ALA A 51 13.06 2.48 -10.87
C ALA A 51 13.93 1.95 -12.02
N ALA A 52 14.07 0.63 -12.12
CA ALA A 52 14.85 -0.01 -13.18
C ALA A 52 14.27 0.29 -14.58
N GLY A 53 12.94 0.23 -14.73
CA GLY A 53 12.26 0.56 -15.98
C GLY A 53 12.40 2.03 -16.36
N ALA A 54 12.23 2.95 -15.40
CA ALA A 54 12.41 4.38 -15.63
C ALA A 54 13.87 4.72 -15.97
N TYR A 55 14.83 4.11 -15.28
CA TYR A 55 16.26 4.27 -15.53
C TYR A 55 16.66 3.81 -16.93
N ALA A 56 16.27 2.60 -17.32
CA ALA A 56 16.65 2.02 -18.61
C ALA A 56 15.99 2.74 -19.81
N SER A 57 14.79 3.28 -19.62
CA SER A 57 14.00 3.88 -20.71
C SER A 57 14.02 5.41 -20.74
N GLY A 58 14.43 6.07 -19.66
CA GLY A 58 14.27 7.51 -19.49
C GLY A 58 12.83 7.98 -19.25
N SER A 59 11.87 7.07 -19.01
CA SER A 59 10.44 7.39 -18.89
C SER A 59 9.81 6.89 -17.59
N ALA A 60 9.27 7.82 -16.79
CA ALA A 60 8.50 7.48 -15.59
C ALA A 60 7.27 6.62 -15.88
N GLY A 61 6.64 6.80 -17.05
CA GLY A 61 5.49 6.00 -17.49
C GLY A 61 5.86 4.53 -17.74
N ILE A 62 7.01 4.26 -18.37
CA ILE A 62 7.53 2.90 -18.52
C ILE A 62 7.87 2.31 -17.14
N GLY A 63 8.41 3.11 -16.23
CA GLY A 63 8.61 2.72 -14.84
C GLY A 63 7.31 2.26 -14.15
N VAL A 64 6.19 2.98 -14.34
CA VAL A 64 4.90 2.54 -13.79
C VAL A 64 4.45 1.20 -14.38
N LEU A 65 4.64 0.99 -15.69
CA LEU A 65 4.27 -0.27 -16.35
C LEU A 65 5.12 -1.46 -15.86
N THR A 66 6.44 -1.27 -15.70
CA THR A 66 7.32 -2.33 -15.18
C THR A 66 7.05 -2.62 -13.71
N ALA A 67 6.74 -1.59 -12.91
CA ALA A 67 6.31 -1.77 -11.52
C ALA A 67 5.04 -2.63 -11.43
N LEU A 68 4.00 -2.28 -12.21
CA LEU A 68 2.76 -3.05 -12.28
C LEU A 68 2.99 -4.50 -12.71
N GLY A 69 3.79 -4.71 -13.75
CA GLY A 69 4.11 -6.05 -14.24
C GLY A 69 4.81 -6.91 -13.18
N ALA A 70 5.80 -6.36 -12.49
CA ALA A 70 6.52 -7.06 -11.43
C ALA A 70 5.62 -7.34 -10.21
N GLY A 71 4.79 -6.37 -9.81
CA GLY A 71 3.81 -6.53 -8.75
C GLY A 71 2.77 -7.61 -9.01
N LEU A 72 2.23 -7.64 -10.24
CA LEU A 72 1.29 -8.67 -10.68
C LEU A 72 1.93 -10.05 -10.72
N LEU A 73 3.19 -10.17 -11.17
CA LEU A 73 3.92 -11.43 -11.16
C LEU A 73 4.12 -11.93 -9.72
N PHE A 74 4.53 -11.03 -8.82
CA PHE A 74 4.71 -11.34 -7.41
C PHE A 74 3.39 -11.77 -6.76
N ALA A 75 2.30 -11.07 -7.07
CA ALA A 75 0.97 -11.44 -6.58
C ALA A 75 0.41 -12.72 -7.18
N ALA A 76 0.72 -13.03 -8.44
CA ALA A 76 0.36 -14.31 -9.03
C ALA A 76 1.05 -15.47 -8.31
N LEU A 77 2.33 -15.30 -7.95
CA LEU A 77 3.06 -16.26 -7.12
C LEU A 77 2.42 -16.40 -5.74
N GLN A 78 2.12 -15.28 -5.07
CA GLN A 78 1.47 -15.31 -3.76
C GLN A 78 0.08 -15.97 -3.83
N ALA A 79 -0.72 -15.68 -4.85
CA ALA A 79 -2.03 -16.31 -5.06
C ALA A 79 -1.91 -17.81 -5.35
N LEU A 80 -0.90 -18.23 -6.11
CA LEU A 80 -0.60 -19.64 -6.34
C LEU A 80 -0.31 -20.37 -5.03
N LEU A 81 0.59 -19.82 -4.22
CA LEU A 81 0.99 -20.39 -2.93
C LEU A 81 -0.19 -20.45 -1.95
N SER A 82 -0.90 -19.33 -1.77
CA SER A 82 -1.95 -19.20 -0.75
C SER A 82 -3.29 -19.82 -1.15
N VAL A 83 -3.72 -19.67 -2.40
CA VAL A 83 -5.07 -20.08 -2.85
C VAL A 83 -5.07 -21.48 -3.44
N THR A 84 -4.11 -21.81 -4.32
CA THR A 84 -4.06 -23.13 -4.98
C THR A 84 -3.33 -24.15 -4.13
N LEU A 85 -2.12 -23.83 -3.69
CA LEU A 85 -1.29 -24.75 -2.90
C LEU A 85 -1.63 -24.73 -1.41
N ARG A 86 -2.47 -23.77 -0.97
CA ARG A 86 -2.99 -23.68 0.40
C ARG A 86 -1.88 -23.61 1.45
N ALA A 87 -0.74 -23.04 1.07
CA ALA A 87 0.36 -22.80 1.98
C ALA A 87 -0.05 -21.75 3.03
N ASP A 88 0.59 -21.82 4.19
CA ASP A 88 0.37 -20.85 5.26
C ASP A 88 0.69 -19.42 4.77
N GLN A 89 -0.30 -18.54 4.85
CA GLN A 89 -0.26 -17.20 4.28
C GLN A 89 0.75 -16.29 5.00
N ILE A 90 0.97 -16.54 6.30
CA ILE A 90 1.93 -15.77 7.11
C ILE A 90 3.35 -16.20 6.76
N VAL A 91 3.62 -17.51 6.73
CA VAL A 91 4.94 -18.06 6.41
C VAL A 91 5.35 -17.70 5.00
N THR A 92 4.46 -17.90 4.02
CA THR A 92 4.72 -17.53 2.62
C THR A 92 4.95 -16.03 2.49
N GLY A 93 4.14 -15.21 3.15
CA GLY A 93 4.26 -13.76 3.09
C GLY A 93 5.60 -13.23 3.62
N ILE A 94 6.00 -13.66 4.82
CA ILE A 94 7.28 -13.24 5.43
C ILE A 94 8.46 -13.70 4.57
N THR A 95 8.41 -14.95 4.08
CA THR A 95 9.48 -15.50 3.22
C THR A 95 9.58 -14.74 1.89
N ALA A 96 8.43 -14.41 1.28
CA ALA A 96 8.38 -13.63 0.06
C ALA A 96 8.95 -12.21 0.27
N ASN A 97 8.66 -11.57 1.40
CA ASN A 97 9.24 -10.26 1.73
C ASN A 97 10.76 -10.32 1.88
N ALA A 98 11.29 -11.36 2.55
CA ALA A 98 12.73 -11.56 2.67
C ALA A 98 13.40 -11.77 1.30
N LEU A 99 12.76 -12.55 0.42
CA LEU A 99 13.21 -12.73 -0.96
C LEU A 99 13.19 -11.41 -1.74
N ALA A 100 12.10 -10.63 -1.64
CA ALA A 100 11.98 -9.33 -2.29
C ALA A 100 13.09 -8.38 -1.83
N LEU A 101 13.35 -8.30 -0.52
CA LEU A 101 14.41 -7.48 0.03
C LEU A 101 15.79 -7.88 -0.52
N GLY A 102 16.12 -9.16 -0.51
CA GLY A 102 17.39 -9.65 -1.04
C GLY A 102 17.53 -9.42 -2.55
N ALA A 103 16.50 -9.75 -3.33
CA ALA A 103 16.50 -9.62 -4.78
C ALA A 103 16.60 -8.16 -5.24
N THR A 104 15.85 -7.26 -4.61
CA THR A 104 15.87 -5.83 -4.95
C THR A 104 17.16 -5.14 -4.50
N THR A 105 17.73 -5.53 -3.35
CA THR A 105 19.05 -5.03 -2.88
C THR A 105 20.19 -5.51 -3.79
N TYR A 106 20.15 -6.77 -4.22
CA TYR A 106 21.16 -7.28 -5.16
C TYR A 106 21.00 -6.63 -6.55
N GLY A 107 19.77 -6.54 -7.03
CA GLY A 107 19.44 -5.91 -8.31
C GLY A 107 19.78 -4.42 -8.34
N SER A 108 19.56 -3.69 -7.23
CA SER A 108 19.90 -2.26 -7.13
C SER A 108 21.40 -2.04 -7.28
N ARG A 109 22.22 -2.85 -6.61
CA ARG A 109 23.69 -2.78 -6.74
C ARG A 109 24.17 -3.10 -8.15
N LEU A 110 23.53 -4.07 -8.82
CA LEU A 110 23.89 -4.44 -10.19
C LEU A 110 23.55 -3.34 -11.21
N LEU A 111 22.40 -2.67 -11.04
CA LEU A 111 21.92 -1.67 -12.00
C LEU A 111 22.40 -0.25 -11.71
N PHE A 112 22.47 0.13 -10.44
CA PHE A 112 22.72 1.50 -10.00
C PHE A 112 24.07 1.69 -9.30
N GLY A 113 24.80 0.61 -9.03
CA GLY A 113 26.05 0.64 -8.27
C GLY A 113 25.83 0.84 -6.76
N ASP A 114 26.92 1.14 -6.05
CA ASP A 114 26.92 1.25 -4.58
C ASP A 114 26.12 2.47 -4.06
N ASP A 115 25.92 3.48 -4.91
CA ASP A 115 25.22 4.73 -4.58
C ASP A 115 23.93 4.91 -5.39
N ALA A 116 23.03 3.92 -5.29
CA ALA A 116 21.76 3.93 -6.02
C ALA A 116 20.94 5.23 -5.86
N ARG A 117 21.05 5.88 -4.69
CA ARG A 117 20.37 7.15 -4.38
C ARG A 117 20.86 8.35 -5.20
N GLN A 118 22.06 8.28 -5.77
CA GLN A 118 22.62 9.37 -6.59
C GLN A 118 22.13 9.33 -8.04
N ASN A 119 21.57 8.19 -8.48
CA ASN A 119 20.99 8.07 -9.80
C ASN A 119 19.59 8.69 -9.81
N ALA A 120 19.51 9.95 -10.23
CA ALA A 120 18.24 10.63 -10.43
C ALA A 120 17.39 9.86 -11.46
N LEU A 121 16.18 9.52 -11.08
CA LEU A 121 15.22 8.84 -11.94
C LEU A 121 14.26 9.86 -12.58
N PRO A 122 13.85 9.64 -13.85
CA PRO A 122 12.67 10.30 -14.39
C PRO A 122 11.47 10.01 -13.49
N GLY A 123 10.74 11.04 -13.09
CA GLY A 123 9.61 10.90 -12.18
C GLY A 123 8.44 11.80 -12.53
N PHE A 124 7.51 11.89 -11.58
CA PHE A 124 6.30 12.69 -11.70
C PHE A 124 6.38 13.88 -10.76
N ASP A 125 6.54 15.07 -11.34
CA ASP A 125 6.50 16.31 -10.58
C ASP A 125 5.07 16.67 -10.14
N PRO A 126 4.91 17.44 -9.05
CA PRO A 126 3.63 17.99 -8.63
C PRO A 126 2.93 18.80 -9.73
N LEU A 127 1.64 18.53 -9.95
CA LEU A 127 0.80 19.24 -10.93
C LEU A 127 -0.21 20.12 -10.18
N PRO A 128 0.06 21.43 -10.02
CA PRO A 128 -0.85 22.32 -9.30
C PRO A 128 -2.15 22.55 -10.10
N VAL A 129 -3.30 22.22 -9.50
CA VAL A 129 -4.60 22.45 -10.14
C VAL A 129 -4.93 23.95 -10.11
N PRO A 130 -5.15 24.62 -11.27
CA PRO A 130 -5.38 26.06 -11.32
C PRO A 130 -6.55 26.50 -10.41
N GLY A 131 -6.33 27.54 -9.60
CA GLY A 131 -7.31 28.08 -8.66
C GLY A 131 -7.42 27.30 -7.34
N LEU A 132 -7.52 25.96 -7.38
CA LEU A 132 -7.75 25.12 -6.20
C LEU A 132 -6.50 24.92 -5.32
N HIS A 133 -5.29 24.96 -5.89
CA HIS A 133 -4.03 24.91 -5.11
C HIS A 133 -3.85 26.10 -4.16
N ARG A 134 -4.57 27.21 -4.38
CA ARG A 134 -4.47 28.42 -3.56
C ARG A 134 -5.27 28.38 -2.25
N ILE A 135 -6.08 27.34 -2.04
CA ILE A 135 -6.83 27.18 -0.80
C ILE A 135 -5.83 26.88 0.33
N PRO A 136 -5.77 27.65 1.43
CA PRO A 136 -4.84 27.39 2.51
C PRO A 136 -5.09 26.00 3.10
N VAL A 137 -4.03 25.29 3.48
CA VAL A 137 -4.02 23.90 3.98
C VAL A 137 -4.48 22.86 2.94
N LEU A 138 -5.67 22.98 2.36
CA LEU A 138 -6.26 21.98 1.45
C LEU A 138 -5.66 22.01 0.04
N GLY A 139 -5.28 23.20 -0.43
CA GLY A 139 -4.65 23.43 -1.73
C GLY A 139 -3.38 22.61 -1.89
N PRO A 140 -2.34 22.86 -1.09
CA PRO A 140 -1.11 22.10 -1.13
C PRO A 140 -1.30 20.61 -0.79
N ALA A 141 -2.25 20.28 0.08
CA ALA A 141 -2.47 18.91 0.50
C ALA A 141 -3.12 18.02 -0.57
N LEU A 142 -4.09 18.53 -1.34
CA LEU A 142 -4.85 17.73 -2.30
C LEU A 142 -4.69 18.19 -3.75
N PHE A 143 -4.36 19.45 -3.98
CA PHE A 143 -4.37 20.09 -5.30
C PHE A 143 -2.97 20.40 -5.85
N GLU A 144 -1.91 19.92 -5.19
CA GLU A 144 -0.51 19.94 -5.66
C GLU A 144 0.13 18.54 -5.62
N GLN A 145 -0.62 17.53 -6.06
CA GLN A 145 -0.13 16.16 -6.09
C GLN A 145 0.49 15.83 -7.46
N PRO A 146 1.49 14.92 -7.52
CA PRO A 146 1.97 14.41 -8.80
C PRO A 146 0.88 13.57 -9.48
N LEU A 147 1.00 13.34 -10.79
CA LEU A 147 0.01 12.56 -11.55
C LEU A 147 -0.26 11.19 -10.93
N LEU A 148 0.79 10.52 -10.45
CA LEU A 148 0.70 9.22 -9.79
C LEU A 148 0.00 9.31 -8.42
N GLY A 149 0.11 10.45 -7.73
CA GLY A 149 -0.64 10.72 -6.50
C GLY A 149 -2.14 10.92 -6.76
N TYR A 150 -2.52 11.60 -7.85
CA TYR A 150 -3.92 11.66 -8.26
C TYR A 150 -4.47 10.30 -8.68
N ALA A 151 -3.69 9.52 -9.41
CA ALA A 151 -4.04 8.15 -9.76
C ALA A 151 -4.22 7.28 -8.50
N ALA A 152 -3.36 7.44 -7.48
CA ALA A 152 -3.47 6.78 -6.19
C ALA A 152 -4.82 7.06 -5.51
N LEU A 153 -5.18 8.34 -5.37
CA LEU A 153 -6.46 8.75 -4.79
C LEU A 153 -7.65 8.19 -5.59
N ALA A 154 -7.59 8.24 -6.92
CA ALA A 154 -8.65 7.73 -7.79
C ALA A 154 -8.81 6.21 -7.65
N VAL A 155 -7.72 5.44 -7.70
CA VAL A 155 -7.74 3.98 -7.53
C VAL A 155 -8.28 3.60 -6.16
N THR A 156 -7.78 4.24 -5.09
CA THR A 156 -8.26 3.99 -3.73
C THR A 156 -9.76 4.30 -3.59
N ALA A 157 -10.24 5.41 -4.17
CA ALA A 157 -11.66 5.75 -4.15
C ALA A 157 -12.52 4.75 -4.93
N VAL A 158 -12.08 4.34 -6.13
CA VAL A 158 -12.76 3.34 -6.95
C VAL A 158 -12.86 2.00 -6.20
N LEU A 159 -11.77 1.53 -5.58
CA LEU A 159 -11.78 0.28 -4.82
C LEU A 159 -12.64 0.37 -3.56
N ALA A 160 -12.63 1.50 -2.86
CA ALA A 160 -13.50 1.74 -1.71
C ALA A 160 -14.99 1.71 -2.09
N LEU A 161 -15.35 2.28 -3.24
CA LEU A 161 -16.70 2.25 -3.78
C LEU A 161 -17.08 0.84 -4.27
N ALA A 162 -16.18 0.16 -4.97
CA ALA A 162 -16.39 -1.21 -5.44
C ALA A 162 -16.58 -2.18 -4.26
N LEU A 163 -15.87 -2.00 -3.15
CA LEU A 163 -15.99 -2.83 -1.94
C LEU A 163 -17.17 -2.43 -1.02
N SER A 164 -17.91 -1.38 -1.38
CA SER A 164 -19.11 -0.98 -0.64
C SER A 164 -20.15 -2.08 -0.64
N ARG A 165 -20.88 -2.24 0.48
CA ARG A 165 -22.00 -3.18 0.61
C ARG A 165 -23.18 -2.91 -0.32
N ARG A 166 -23.13 -1.83 -1.08
CA ARG A 166 -24.13 -1.45 -2.09
C ARG A 166 -23.85 -2.07 -3.46
N THR A 167 -22.68 -2.69 -3.68
CA THR A 167 -22.31 -3.27 -4.98
C THR A 167 -22.36 -4.80 -4.91
N SER A 168 -22.66 -5.43 -6.04
CA SER A 168 -22.63 -6.90 -6.13
C SER A 168 -21.23 -7.46 -5.89
N TRP A 169 -20.19 -6.79 -6.37
CA TRP A 169 -18.82 -7.25 -6.21
C TRP A 169 -18.37 -7.23 -4.74
N GLY A 170 -18.65 -6.16 -4.00
CA GLY A 170 -18.35 -6.08 -2.57
C GLY A 170 -19.08 -7.15 -1.75
N LEU A 171 -20.33 -7.44 -2.10
CA LEU A 171 -21.10 -8.53 -1.45
C LEU A 171 -20.54 -9.92 -1.77
N ILE A 172 -20.07 -10.16 -3.00
CA ILE A 172 -19.42 -11.42 -3.38
C ILE A 172 -18.10 -11.61 -2.62
N VAL A 173 -17.27 -10.56 -2.53
CA VAL A 173 -16.02 -10.60 -1.77
C VAL A 173 -16.29 -10.93 -0.30
N ASP A 174 -17.26 -10.25 0.33
CA ASP A 174 -17.66 -10.52 1.71
C ASP A 174 -18.17 -11.94 1.90
N ALA A 175 -19.04 -12.44 1.01
CA ALA A 175 -19.56 -13.80 1.10
C ALA A 175 -18.44 -14.84 1.03
N VAL A 176 -17.46 -14.63 0.13
CA VAL A 176 -16.29 -15.51 -0.03
C VAL A 176 -15.37 -15.46 1.20
N GLY A 177 -15.20 -14.30 1.83
CA GLY A 177 -14.36 -14.17 3.03
C GLY A 177 -15.03 -14.60 4.33
N GLU A 178 -16.35 -14.50 4.46
CA GLU A 178 -17.07 -14.97 5.64
C GLU A 178 -17.15 -16.50 5.66
N ASP A 179 -17.63 -17.13 4.58
CA ASP A 179 -17.69 -18.58 4.44
C ASP A 179 -17.57 -19.01 2.97
N ALA A 180 -16.34 -19.35 2.59
CA ALA A 180 -16.02 -19.82 1.24
C ALA A 180 -16.72 -21.14 0.87
N GLY A 181 -17.00 -22.04 1.83
CA GLY A 181 -17.70 -23.31 1.55
C GLY A 181 -19.17 -23.07 1.21
N THR A 182 -19.83 -22.20 1.96
CA THR A 182 -21.22 -21.80 1.68
C THR A 182 -21.32 -20.97 0.40
N ALA A 183 -20.36 -20.08 0.14
CA ALA A 183 -20.30 -19.32 -1.11
C ALA A 183 -20.20 -20.21 -2.36
N ASP A 184 -19.35 -21.25 -2.35
CA ASP A 184 -19.22 -22.20 -3.48
C ASP A 184 -20.52 -23.01 -3.68
N ARG A 185 -21.20 -23.39 -2.59
CA ARG A 185 -22.53 -24.06 -2.65
C ARG A 185 -23.62 -23.17 -3.25
N CYS A 186 -23.51 -21.84 -3.08
CA CYS A 186 -24.39 -20.87 -3.74
C CYS A 186 -23.98 -20.55 -5.18
N GLY A 187 -22.95 -21.21 -5.73
CA GLY A 187 -22.50 -21.04 -7.11
C GLY A 187 -21.49 -19.91 -7.35
N LEU A 188 -20.93 -19.31 -6.28
CA LEU A 188 -19.92 -18.26 -6.43
C LEU A 188 -18.54 -18.85 -6.78
N PRO A 189 -17.77 -18.24 -7.71
CA PRO A 189 -16.45 -18.72 -8.09
C PRO A 189 -15.37 -18.30 -7.08
N VAL A 190 -15.38 -18.94 -5.90
CA VAL A 190 -14.51 -18.61 -4.74
C VAL A 190 -13.03 -18.44 -5.12
N ARG A 191 -12.46 -19.40 -5.85
CA ARG A 191 -11.04 -19.34 -6.25
C ARG A 191 -10.75 -18.12 -7.12
N THR A 192 -11.60 -17.85 -8.10
CA THR A 192 -11.43 -16.69 -9.00
C THR A 192 -11.50 -15.39 -8.23
N VAL A 193 -12.44 -15.28 -7.27
CA VAL A 193 -12.54 -14.09 -6.41
C VAL A 193 -11.27 -13.90 -5.59
N ARG A 194 -10.79 -14.95 -4.91
CA ARG A 194 -9.55 -14.89 -4.11
C ARG A 194 -8.32 -14.56 -4.95
N TYR A 195 -8.20 -15.12 -6.15
CA TYR A 195 -7.12 -14.78 -7.07
C TYR A 195 -7.20 -13.33 -7.53
N ALA A 196 -8.38 -12.87 -7.94
CA ALA A 196 -8.58 -11.51 -8.42
C ALA A 196 -8.24 -10.48 -7.34
N THR A 197 -8.65 -10.71 -6.09
CA THR A 197 -8.34 -9.77 -4.99
C THR A 197 -6.85 -9.73 -4.68
N VAL A 198 -6.15 -10.87 -4.62
CA VAL A 198 -4.68 -10.88 -4.41
C VAL A 198 -3.94 -10.20 -5.56
N LEU A 199 -4.35 -10.40 -6.82
CA LEU A 199 -3.76 -9.72 -7.97
C LEU A 199 -3.99 -8.20 -7.93
N LEU A 200 -5.20 -7.77 -7.54
CA LEU A 200 -5.49 -6.35 -7.32
C LEU A 200 -4.63 -5.78 -6.19
N THR A 201 -4.41 -6.52 -5.09
CA THR A 201 -3.46 -6.14 -4.04
C THR A 201 -2.06 -5.97 -4.59
N GLY A 202 -1.58 -6.89 -5.43
CA GLY A 202 -0.28 -6.76 -6.11
C GLY A 202 -0.15 -5.53 -6.97
N ALA A 203 -1.19 -5.21 -7.75
CA ALA A 203 -1.21 -4.03 -8.60
C ALA A 203 -1.16 -2.74 -7.77
N THR A 204 -2.00 -2.61 -6.73
CA THR A 204 -2.02 -1.39 -5.91
C THR A 204 -0.78 -1.26 -5.03
N ALA A 205 -0.27 -2.37 -4.50
CA ALA A 205 0.99 -2.39 -3.75
C ALA A 205 2.17 -1.99 -4.63
N ALA A 206 2.27 -2.51 -5.85
CA ALA A 206 3.33 -2.10 -6.76
C ALA A 206 3.20 -0.64 -7.22
N LEU A 207 1.98 -0.14 -7.41
CA LEU A 207 1.76 1.30 -7.62
C LEU A 207 2.18 2.13 -6.40
N ALA A 208 1.95 1.65 -5.18
CA ALA A 208 2.44 2.31 -3.97
C ALA A 208 3.99 2.35 -3.94
N GLY A 209 4.64 1.26 -4.36
CA GLY A 209 6.09 1.23 -4.54
C GLY A 209 6.59 2.20 -5.61
N ALA A 210 5.90 2.26 -6.76
CA ALA A 210 6.21 3.21 -7.82
C ALA A 210 6.02 4.67 -7.35
N GLN A 211 5.00 4.95 -6.54
CA GLN A 211 4.79 6.26 -5.92
C GLN A 211 5.97 6.68 -5.05
N LEU A 212 6.50 5.77 -4.22
CA LEU A 212 7.68 6.04 -3.40
C LEU A 212 8.92 6.37 -4.25
N ALA A 213 9.21 5.53 -5.26
CA ALA A 213 10.44 5.66 -6.04
C ALA A 213 10.39 6.77 -7.10
N LEU A 214 9.27 6.94 -7.80
CA LEU A 214 9.15 7.78 -9.00
C LEU A 214 8.41 9.10 -8.76
N ALA A 215 7.72 9.29 -7.63
CA ALA A 215 6.97 10.52 -7.36
C ALA A 215 7.41 11.22 -6.07
N GLU A 216 7.81 10.47 -5.03
CA GLU A 216 8.35 11.08 -3.81
C GLU A 216 9.87 11.29 -3.88
N VAL A 217 10.63 10.21 -4.02
CA VAL A 217 12.09 10.27 -3.82
C VAL A 217 12.85 10.55 -5.11
N HIS A 218 12.29 10.19 -6.27
CA HIS A 218 12.98 10.25 -7.58
C HIS A 218 14.30 9.48 -7.62
N ALA A 219 14.40 8.45 -6.78
CA ALA A 219 15.52 7.53 -6.69
C ALA A 219 15.06 6.22 -6.05
N PHE A 220 15.88 5.18 -6.17
CA PHE A 220 15.69 3.95 -5.41
C PHE A 220 16.70 3.87 -4.28
N SER A 221 16.27 3.37 -3.14
CA SER A 221 17.16 2.98 -2.06
C SER A 221 16.81 1.62 -1.52
N ASP A 222 17.82 0.90 -1.04
CA ASP A 222 17.61 -0.37 -0.35
C ASP A 222 16.56 -0.21 0.74
N ASN A 223 15.57 -1.10 0.72
CA ASN A 223 14.43 -1.11 1.64
C ASN A 223 13.66 0.23 1.70
N ILE A 224 13.45 0.91 0.56
CA ILE A 224 12.70 2.19 0.47
C ILE A 224 11.29 2.11 1.08
N THR A 225 10.67 0.94 1.07
CA THR A 225 9.34 0.71 1.67
C THR A 225 9.38 0.74 3.19
N GLY A 226 10.48 0.35 3.84
CA GLY A 226 10.69 0.52 5.27
C GLY A 226 9.59 -0.07 6.17
N GLY A 227 8.81 -1.07 5.72
CA GLY A 227 7.68 -1.62 6.47
C GLY A 227 6.34 -0.90 6.28
N ILE A 228 6.21 0.00 5.29
CA ILE A 228 4.95 0.65 4.91
C ILE A 228 3.87 -0.38 4.53
N GLY A 229 4.23 -1.49 3.92
CA GLY A 229 3.32 -2.60 3.61
C GLY A 229 2.79 -3.28 4.86
N TYR A 230 3.62 -3.50 5.89
CA TYR A 230 3.12 -3.97 7.19
C TYR A 230 2.20 -2.95 7.85
N LEU A 231 2.51 -1.66 7.72
CA LEU A 231 1.67 -0.58 8.22
C LEU A 231 0.31 -0.54 7.48
N ALA A 232 0.27 -0.93 6.21
CA ALA A 232 -0.97 -1.07 5.44
C ALA A 232 -1.88 -2.18 6.01
N VAL A 233 -1.32 -3.36 6.36
CA VAL A 233 -2.06 -4.43 7.06
C VAL A 233 -2.61 -3.90 8.39
N VAL A 234 -1.80 -3.17 9.16
CA VAL A 234 -2.27 -2.58 10.42
C VAL A 234 -3.39 -1.55 10.20
N ALA A 235 -3.35 -0.76 9.13
CA ALA A 235 -4.42 0.16 8.78
C ALA A 235 -5.74 -0.58 8.45
N VAL A 236 -5.67 -1.77 7.82
CA VAL A 236 -6.84 -2.62 7.58
C VAL A 236 -7.43 -3.13 8.90
N ILE A 237 -6.59 -3.59 9.82
CA ILE A 237 -6.99 -4.06 11.15
C ILE A 237 -7.62 -2.92 11.97
N ALA A 238 -6.96 -1.76 12.03
CA ALA A 238 -7.45 -0.56 12.71
C ALA A 238 -8.76 -0.05 12.09
N GLY A 239 -8.89 -0.16 10.77
CA GLY A 239 -10.10 0.13 10.01
C GLY A 239 -11.20 -0.94 10.12
N ARG A 240 -10.96 -2.04 10.84
CA ARG A 240 -11.92 -3.12 11.09
C ARG A 240 -12.49 -3.68 9.78
N TRP A 241 -11.63 -3.84 8.77
CA TRP A 241 -12.00 -4.31 7.43
C TRP A 241 -13.08 -3.45 6.73
N ARG A 242 -13.18 -2.16 7.07
CA ARG A 242 -14.08 -1.20 6.40
C ARG A 242 -13.25 -0.15 5.68
N ALA A 243 -13.59 0.12 4.42
CA ALA A 243 -12.86 1.05 3.56
C ALA A 243 -12.65 2.42 4.23
N TRP A 244 -13.74 3.11 4.60
CA TRP A 244 -13.65 4.45 5.19
C TRP A 244 -12.76 4.54 6.45
N PRO A 245 -12.95 3.69 7.48
CA PRO A 245 -12.03 3.64 8.63
C PRO A 245 -10.59 3.29 8.27
N THR A 246 -10.33 2.40 7.30
CA THR A 246 -8.97 2.09 6.83
C THR A 246 -8.31 3.33 6.21
N LEU A 247 -9.03 4.08 5.38
CA LEU A 247 -8.52 5.34 4.80
C LEU A 247 -8.17 6.36 5.90
N LEU A 248 -9.01 6.48 6.92
CA LEU A 248 -8.75 7.35 8.07
C LEU A 248 -7.49 6.90 8.85
N ALA A 249 -7.30 5.60 9.05
CA ALA A 249 -6.10 5.06 9.69
C ALA A 249 -4.83 5.40 8.87
N CYS A 250 -4.87 5.25 7.54
CA CYS A 250 -3.77 5.66 6.66
C CYS A 250 -3.45 7.15 6.77
N LEU A 251 -4.46 8.01 6.82
CA LEU A 251 -4.26 9.45 7.02
C LEU A 251 -3.61 9.76 8.37
N VAL A 252 -4.02 9.09 9.45
CA VAL A 252 -3.40 9.24 10.78
C VAL A 252 -1.93 8.82 10.75
N PHE A 253 -1.62 7.69 10.11
CA PHE A 253 -0.24 7.22 9.97
C PHE A 253 0.62 8.14 9.10
N GLY A 254 0.08 8.66 7.99
CA GLY A 254 0.74 9.64 7.15
C GLY A 254 1.00 10.96 7.89
N LEU A 255 0.03 11.45 8.66
CA LEU A 255 0.19 12.62 9.53
C LEU A 255 1.29 12.39 10.58
N ALA A 256 1.32 11.21 11.21
CA ALA A 256 2.38 10.86 12.16
C ALA A 256 3.76 10.85 11.49
N GLN A 257 3.85 10.37 10.25
CA GLN A 257 5.10 10.37 9.49
C GLN A 257 5.53 11.79 9.10
N SER A 258 4.57 12.65 8.73
CA SER A 258 4.85 14.05 8.38
C SER A 258 5.42 14.87 9.53
N LEU A 259 5.19 14.45 10.78
CA LEU A 259 5.72 15.15 11.95
C LEU A 259 7.24 15.20 11.95
N GLN A 260 7.93 14.26 11.30
CA GLN A 260 9.38 14.32 11.16
C GLN A 260 9.86 15.56 10.40
N PHE A 261 9.06 16.08 9.47
CA PHE A 261 9.36 17.27 8.66
C PHE A 261 8.89 18.55 9.36
N ALA A 262 7.78 18.47 10.11
CA ALA A 262 7.22 19.62 10.82
C ALA A 262 7.89 19.91 12.18
N ALA A 263 8.48 18.91 12.85
CA ALA A 263 9.06 19.03 14.18
C ALA A 263 10.15 20.12 14.31
N PRO A 264 11.10 20.28 13.36
CA PRO A 264 12.08 21.37 13.41
C PRO A 264 11.41 22.75 13.41
N ALA A 265 10.34 22.93 12.63
CA ALA A 265 9.58 24.19 12.55
C ALA A 265 8.77 24.47 13.83
N LEU A 266 8.52 23.45 14.66
CA LEU A 266 7.92 23.55 15.99
C LEU A 266 8.95 23.82 17.11
N GLY A 267 10.24 23.90 16.79
CA GLY A 267 11.32 24.00 17.79
C GLY A 267 11.54 22.70 18.57
N LEU A 268 11.01 21.57 18.09
CA LEU A 268 11.21 20.26 18.70
C LEU A 268 12.49 19.63 18.13
N HIS A 269 13.58 19.70 18.89
CA HIS A 269 14.86 19.07 18.55
C HIS A 269 14.89 17.59 18.96
N LEU A 270 13.95 16.81 18.41
CA LEU A 270 13.94 15.35 18.58
C LEU A 270 14.84 14.70 17.53
N SER A 271 15.41 13.53 17.84
CA SER A 271 16.21 12.80 16.87
C SER A 271 15.32 12.25 15.75
N ALA A 272 15.78 12.35 14.50
CA ALA A 272 15.04 11.85 13.35
C ALA A 272 14.61 10.37 13.49
N PRO A 273 15.45 9.45 14.03
CA PRO A 273 15.02 8.07 14.27
C PRO A 273 13.79 7.94 15.19
N LEU A 274 13.69 8.76 16.24
CA LEU A 274 12.52 8.75 17.12
C LEU A 274 11.26 9.18 16.36
N LEU A 275 11.34 10.23 15.56
CA LEU A 275 10.20 10.71 14.77
C LEU A 275 9.76 9.69 13.71
N THR A 276 10.70 9.00 13.06
CA THR A 276 10.39 7.95 12.07
C THR A 276 9.70 6.73 12.69
N THR A 277 9.83 6.50 14.01
CA THR A 277 9.17 5.38 14.69
C THR A 277 7.72 5.67 15.08
N LEU A 278 7.29 6.93 15.06
CA LEU A 278 5.96 7.34 15.52
C LEU A 278 4.80 6.63 14.81
N PRO A 279 4.79 6.47 13.47
CA PRO A 279 3.69 5.77 12.80
C PRO A 279 3.50 4.34 13.32
N TYR A 280 4.59 3.64 13.61
CA TYR A 280 4.58 2.27 14.13
C TYR A 280 4.12 2.22 15.59
N VAL A 281 4.45 3.22 16.41
CA VAL A 281 3.91 3.34 17.77
C VAL A 281 2.39 3.54 17.72
N PHE A 282 1.89 4.42 16.84
CA PHE A 282 0.45 4.59 16.64
C PHE A 282 -0.21 3.31 16.11
N ALA A 283 0.47 2.57 15.23
CA ALA A 283 0.02 1.28 14.74
C ALA A 283 -0.17 0.27 15.90
N LEU A 284 0.81 0.17 16.81
CA LEU A 284 0.72 -0.68 18.00
C LEU A 284 -0.44 -0.27 18.92
N LEU A 285 -0.64 1.04 19.14
CA LEU A 285 -1.75 1.55 19.94
C LEU A 285 -3.12 1.27 19.28
N ALA A 286 -3.20 1.35 17.96
CA ALA A 286 -4.43 1.04 17.23
C ALA A 286 -4.83 -0.44 17.38
N VAL A 287 -3.85 -1.34 17.35
CA VAL A 287 -4.06 -2.80 17.45
C VAL A 287 -4.24 -3.29 18.88
N SER A 288 -3.70 -2.61 19.90
CA SER A 288 -3.75 -3.02 21.31
C SER A 288 -5.15 -3.00 21.95
N GLY A 289 -6.18 -2.59 21.21
CA GLY A 289 -7.58 -2.68 21.64
C GLY A 289 -8.25 -1.35 21.99
N LEU A 290 -7.52 -0.23 21.89
CA LEU A 290 -8.08 1.12 22.09
C LEU A 290 -9.19 1.47 21.07
N VAL A 291 -9.24 0.78 19.93
CA VAL A 291 -10.18 1.04 18.82
C VAL A 291 -11.48 0.20 18.90
N GLY A 292 -11.67 -0.56 19.99
CA GLY A 292 -12.90 -1.31 20.26
C GLY A 292 -12.97 -2.68 19.56
N ARG A 293 -14.14 -3.36 19.65
CA ARG A 293 -14.31 -4.74 19.15
C ARG A 293 -14.14 -4.85 17.63
N SER A 294 -13.03 -5.39 17.15
CA SER A 294 -12.83 -5.72 15.73
C SER A 294 -13.31 -7.15 15.45
N ARG A 295 -13.96 -7.38 14.31
CA ARG A 295 -14.35 -8.73 13.83
C ARG A 295 -13.77 -8.91 12.44
N ALA A 296 -12.72 -9.72 12.34
CA ALA A 296 -12.18 -10.17 11.08
C ALA A 296 -13.21 -11.05 10.33
N PRO A 297 -13.14 -11.14 9.00
CA PRO A 297 -13.90 -12.15 8.24
C PRO A 297 -13.64 -13.54 8.82
N SER A 298 -14.68 -14.36 9.03
CA SER A 298 -14.49 -15.67 9.69
C SER A 298 -13.64 -16.65 8.89
N GLY A 299 -13.60 -16.50 7.56
CA GLY A 299 -12.76 -17.29 6.67
C GLY A 299 -11.39 -16.68 6.38
N LEU A 300 -10.97 -15.63 7.11
CA LEU A 300 -9.62 -15.10 6.99
C LEU A 300 -8.60 -16.17 7.39
N THR A 301 -7.53 -16.29 6.59
CA THR A 301 -6.48 -17.32 6.68
C THR A 301 -6.92 -18.78 6.55
N THR A 302 -8.21 -19.06 6.33
CA THR A 302 -8.68 -20.45 6.14
C THR A 302 -8.55 -20.89 4.68
N PRO A 303 -7.87 -22.01 4.40
CA PRO A 303 -7.78 -22.55 3.06
C PRO A 303 -9.13 -23.02 2.53
N PHE A 304 -9.44 -22.70 1.27
CA PHE A 304 -10.66 -23.17 0.63
C PHE A 304 -10.47 -24.55 -0.02
N VAL A 305 -11.34 -25.49 0.33
CA VAL A 305 -11.47 -26.80 -0.30
C VAL A 305 -12.85 -26.90 -0.95
N ARG A 306 -12.90 -27.23 -2.24
CA ARG A 306 -14.17 -27.39 -2.94
C ARG A 306 -14.83 -28.70 -2.51
N GLY A 307 -16.10 -28.62 -2.10
CA GLY A 307 -16.91 -29.78 -1.72
C GLY A 307 -16.72 -30.30 -0.29
N SER A 308 -16.01 -29.57 0.58
CA SER A 308 -15.94 -29.83 2.02
C SER A 308 -17.12 -29.22 2.78
#